data_AF-A0A7W8H8R9-F1
#
_entry.id   AF-A0A7W8H8R9-F1
#
_cell.length_a   1.000
_cell.length_b   1.000
_cell.length_c   1.000
_cell.angle_alpha   90.00
_cell.angle_beta   90.00
_cell.angle_gamma   90.00
#
_symmetry.space_group_name_H-M   'P 1'
#
loop_
_entity.id
_entity.type
_entity.pdbx_description
1 polymer ?
#
loop_
_entity_poly.entity_id
_entity_poly.type
_entity_poly.pdbx_seq_one_letter_code
_entity_poly.pdbx_strand_id
1 'polypeptide(L)'
;MNQVAGGQRFLDDLLPNLNEMKAEISMASTCILAEVVRVVTKYNSFKGNSIAYVIFSLGMVGSPLPIWLFKADFLAQITEQGMPADYVAAVEALSSNAMLIVLFVAPIIGGIIGAFIARGLFKKHFVKAGIV
;
A
#
# COMPACT_ATOMS: atom_id res chain seq x y z
N MET A 1 -34.49 -5.47 -27.24
CA MET A 1 -33.62 -4.37 -26.76
C MET A 1 -32.88 -4.77 -25.45
N ASN A 2 -32.21 -5.93 -25.38
CA ASN A 2 -31.56 -6.40 -24.14
C ASN A 2 -30.12 -6.96 -24.30
N GLN A 3 -29.51 -6.88 -25.49
CA GLN A 3 -28.14 -7.34 -25.72
C GLN A 3 -27.09 -6.22 -25.44
N VAL A 4 -27.43 -4.96 -25.70
CA VAL A 4 -26.52 -3.81 -25.49
C VAL A 4 -26.30 -3.51 -24.00
N ALA A 5 -27.32 -3.73 -23.16
CA ALA A 5 -27.23 -3.52 -21.72
C ALA A 5 -26.29 -4.52 -21.01
N GLY A 6 -26.16 -5.74 -21.53
CA GLY A 6 -25.27 -6.78 -20.95
C GLY A 6 -23.80 -6.54 -21.25
N GLY A 7 -23.48 -6.11 -22.48
CA GLY A 7 -22.10 -5.75 -22.85
C GLY A 7 -21.61 -4.50 -22.14
N GLN A 8 -22.46 -3.48 -22.00
CA GLN A 8 -22.12 -2.27 -21.24
C GLN A 8 -21.97 -2.57 -19.74
N ARG A 9 -22.88 -3.36 -19.13
CA ARG A 9 -22.72 -3.85 -17.75
C ARG A 9 -21.43 -4.62 -17.52
N PHE A 10 -21.06 -5.51 -18.45
CA PHE A 10 -19.82 -6.26 -18.34
C PHE A 10 -18.59 -5.33 -18.37
N LEU A 11 -18.58 -4.29 -19.21
CA LEU A 11 -17.52 -3.28 -19.21
C LEU A 11 -17.54 -2.41 -17.95
N ASP A 12 -18.72 -2.04 -17.46
CA ASP A 12 -18.91 -1.26 -16.22
C ASP A 12 -18.51 -2.07 -14.98
N ASP A 13 -18.61 -3.41 -15.01
CA ASP A 13 -18.11 -4.32 -13.97
C ASP A 13 -16.60 -4.59 -14.09
N LEU A 14 -16.03 -4.51 -15.30
CA LEU A 14 -14.60 -4.76 -15.54
C LEU A 14 -13.72 -3.54 -15.22
N LEU A 15 -14.23 -2.32 -15.49
CA LEU A 15 -13.50 -1.06 -15.29
C LEU A 15 -13.08 -0.80 -13.82
N PRO A 16 -13.94 -1.06 -12.80
CA PRO A 16 -13.56 -0.99 -11.39
C PRO A 16 -12.45 -2.00 -11.04
N ASN A 17 -12.58 -3.24 -11.50
CA ASN A 17 -11.57 -4.29 -11.33
C ASN A 17 -10.22 -3.93 -11.98
N LEU A 18 -10.25 -3.19 -13.09
CA LEU A 18 -9.06 -2.70 -13.78
C LEU A 18 -8.34 -1.59 -13.01
N ASN A 19 -9.06 -0.80 -12.22
CA ASN A 19 -8.50 0.19 -11.32
C ASN A 19 -7.97 -0.44 -10.04
N GLU A 20 -8.64 -1.46 -9.51
CA GLU A 20 -8.13 -2.27 -8.40
C GLU A 20 -6.84 -3.02 -8.79
N MET A 21 -6.76 -3.52 -10.02
CA MET A 21 -5.53 -4.10 -10.60
C MET A 21 -4.33 -3.12 -10.57
N LYS A 22 -4.54 -1.81 -10.70
CA LYS A 22 -3.43 -0.83 -10.70
C LYS A 22 -2.78 -0.70 -9.33
N ALA A 23 -3.56 -0.79 -8.25
CA ALA A 23 -3.02 -0.81 -6.89
C ALA A 23 -2.21 -2.09 -6.64
N GLU A 24 -2.70 -3.24 -7.10
CA GLU A 24 -1.99 -4.53 -7.01
C GLU A 24 -0.68 -4.53 -7.81
N ILE A 25 -0.65 -3.89 -8.98
CA ILE A 25 0.58 -3.71 -9.77
C ILE A 25 1.65 -2.95 -8.98
N SER A 26 1.25 -1.93 -8.21
CA SER A 26 2.21 -1.17 -7.39
C SER A 26 2.83 -2.03 -6.28
N MET A 27 2.03 -2.88 -5.61
CA MET A 27 2.54 -3.84 -4.64
C MET A 27 3.49 -4.83 -5.30
N ALA A 28 3.09 -5.45 -6.41
CA ALA A 28 3.93 -6.39 -7.14
C ALA A 28 5.27 -5.76 -7.57
N SER A 29 5.25 -4.49 -8.03
CA SER A 29 6.46 -3.78 -8.43
C SER A 29 7.44 -3.56 -7.27
N THR A 30 6.94 -3.15 -6.11
CA THR A 30 7.77 -2.94 -4.92
C THR A 30 8.29 -4.25 -4.33
N CYS A 31 7.51 -5.33 -4.40
CA CYS A 31 7.98 -6.67 -4.06
C CYS A 31 9.18 -7.09 -4.93
N ILE A 32 9.08 -6.91 -6.24
CA ILE A 32 10.17 -7.22 -7.17
C ILE A 32 11.40 -6.37 -6.87
N LEU A 33 11.23 -5.06 -6.67
CA LEU A 33 12.33 -4.16 -6.33
C LEU A 33 13.00 -4.52 -5.00
N ALA A 34 12.20 -4.82 -3.97
CA ALA A 34 12.71 -5.28 -2.68
C ALA A 34 13.53 -6.57 -2.83
N GLU A 35 13.09 -7.50 -3.66
CA GLU A 35 13.79 -8.75 -3.91
C GLU A 35 15.11 -8.52 -4.65
N VAL A 36 15.13 -7.67 -5.68
CA VAL A 36 16.37 -7.27 -6.37
C VAL A 36 17.38 -6.69 -5.38
N VAL A 37 16.95 -5.84 -4.45
CA VAL A 37 17.83 -5.27 -3.42
C VAL A 37 18.42 -6.36 -2.52
N ARG A 38 17.63 -7.38 -2.14
CA ARG A 38 18.14 -8.51 -1.35
C ARG A 38 19.15 -9.35 -2.13
N VAL A 39 18.88 -9.62 -3.41
CA VAL A 39 19.81 -10.34 -4.30
C VAL A 39 21.14 -9.59 -4.41
N VAL A 40 21.12 -8.29 -4.72
CA VAL A 40 22.32 -7.45 -4.86
C VAL A 40 23.10 -7.36 -3.56
N THR A 41 22.41 -7.33 -2.42
CA THR A 41 23.02 -7.31 -1.08
C THR A 41 23.34 -8.70 -0.52
N LYS A 42 23.18 -9.75 -1.34
CA LYS A 42 23.47 -11.16 -1.04
C LYS A 42 22.77 -11.68 0.22
N TYR A 43 21.62 -11.11 0.58
CA TYR A 43 20.79 -11.46 1.75
C TYR A 43 21.50 -11.39 3.14
N ASN A 44 22.79 -11.09 3.18
CA ASN A 44 23.63 -11.23 4.37
C ASN A 44 23.82 -9.92 5.14
N SER A 45 23.28 -8.80 4.65
CA SER A 45 23.44 -7.50 5.32
C SER A 45 22.14 -7.01 5.93
N PHE A 46 22.21 -6.61 7.21
CA PHE A 46 21.09 -5.98 7.90
C PHE A 46 20.63 -4.70 7.18
N LYS A 47 21.57 -3.90 6.68
CA LYS A 47 21.27 -2.67 5.93
C LYS A 47 20.50 -2.97 4.64
N GLY A 48 20.95 -3.95 3.86
CA GLY A 48 20.28 -4.38 2.63
C GLY A 48 18.88 -4.91 2.88
N ASN A 49 18.72 -5.78 3.88
CA ASN A 49 17.43 -6.33 4.26
C ASN A 49 16.48 -5.24 4.80
N SER A 50 17.01 -4.23 5.52
CA SER A 50 16.21 -3.10 6.00
C SER A 50 15.74 -2.19 4.86
N ILE A 51 16.61 -1.90 3.89
CA ILE A 51 16.25 -1.10 2.70
C ILE A 51 15.20 -1.84 1.87
N ALA A 52 15.39 -3.15 1.63
CA ALA A 52 14.40 -3.98 0.95
C ALA A 52 13.05 -3.98 1.67
N TYR A 53 13.05 -4.05 3.00
CA TYR A 53 11.83 -4.00 3.79
C TYR A 53 11.10 -2.66 3.66
N VAL A 54 11.83 -1.53 3.71
CA VAL A 54 11.24 -0.20 3.49
C VAL A 54 10.62 -0.08 2.08
N ILE A 55 11.31 -0.57 1.04
CA ILE A 55 10.79 -0.57 -0.33
C ILE A 55 9.51 -1.40 -0.43
N PHE A 56 9.51 -2.59 0.17
CA PHE A 56 8.32 -3.43 0.26
C PHE A 56 7.16 -2.74 0.99
N SER A 57 7.44 -2.09 2.13
CA SER A 57 6.43 -1.36 2.91
C SER A 57 5.79 -0.21 2.13
N LEU A 58 6.53 0.45 1.22
CA LEU A 58 5.97 1.47 0.34
C LEU A 58 4.96 0.91 -0.67
N GLY A 59 5.01 -0.39 -0.99
CA GLY A 59 4.00 -1.05 -1.82
C GLY A 59 2.58 -0.94 -1.28
N MET A 60 2.45 -0.87 0.05
CA MET A 60 1.15 -0.76 0.72
C MET A 60 0.46 0.61 0.49
N VAL A 61 1.20 1.61 0.03
CA VAL A 61 0.66 2.94 -0.31
C VAL A 61 -0.25 2.89 -1.55
N GLY A 62 -0.09 1.88 -2.41
CA GLY A 62 -0.83 1.78 -3.66
C GLY A 62 -2.35 1.72 -3.51
N SER A 63 -2.84 1.01 -2.51
CA SER A 63 -4.29 0.83 -2.25
C SER A 63 -5.00 2.14 -1.87
N PRO A 64 -4.49 2.96 -0.94
CA PRO A 64 -5.14 4.23 -0.58
C PRO A 64 -4.87 5.38 -1.56
N LEU A 65 -3.84 5.31 -2.41
CA LEU A 65 -3.46 6.41 -3.33
C LEU A 65 -4.58 6.94 -4.27
N PRO A 66 -5.49 6.10 -4.80
CA PRO A 66 -6.57 6.55 -5.69
C PRO A 66 -7.46 7.65 -5.10
N ILE A 67 -7.59 7.76 -3.78
CA ILE A 67 -8.40 8.81 -3.15
C ILE A 67 -7.83 10.22 -3.36
N TRP A 68 -6.52 10.35 -3.56
CA TRP A 68 -5.89 11.63 -3.90
C TRP A 68 -5.93 11.90 -5.41
N LEU A 69 -5.90 10.84 -6.23
CA LEU A 69 -5.90 10.96 -7.70
C LEU A 69 -7.31 11.22 -8.26
N PHE A 70 -8.33 10.59 -7.66
CA PHE A 70 -9.72 10.61 -8.12
C PHE A 70 -10.66 11.11 -7.00
N LYS A 71 -10.21 12.13 -6.25
CA LYS A 71 -10.88 12.61 -5.03
C LYS A 71 -12.35 12.95 -5.26
N ALA A 72 -12.68 13.69 -6.32
CA ALA A 72 -14.05 14.12 -6.62
C ALA A 72 -14.96 12.92 -6.90
N ASP A 73 -14.52 12.00 -7.74
CA ASP A 73 -15.28 10.79 -8.11
C ASP A 73 -15.46 9.87 -6.89
N PHE A 74 -14.42 9.74 -6.06
CA PHE A 74 -14.48 8.95 -4.83
C PHE A 74 -15.47 9.53 -3.81
N LEU A 75 -15.43 10.85 -3.57
CA LEU A 75 -16.35 11.53 -2.65
C LEU A 75 -17.80 11.49 -3.15
N ALA A 76 -18.02 11.66 -4.46
CA ALA A 76 -19.33 11.53 -5.07
C ALA A 76 -19.87 10.10 -4.90
N GLN A 77 -19.05 9.09 -5.17
CA GLN A 77 -19.42 7.69 -5.03
C GLN A 77 -19.82 7.31 -3.59
N ILE A 78 -19.02 7.68 -2.58
CA ILE A 78 -19.36 7.35 -1.18
C ILE A 78 -20.61 8.11 -0.70
N THR A 79 -20.85 9.31 -1.22
CA THR A 79 -22.07 10.08 -0.92
C THR A 79 -23.30 9.43 -1.56
N GLU A 80 -23.20 8.99 -2.82
CA GLU A 80 -24.28 8.24 -3.51
C GLU A 80 -24.58 6.89 -2.85
N GLN A 81 -23.56 6.24 -2.28
CA GLN A 81 -23.72 5.04 -1.46
C GLN A 81 -24.44 5.30 -0.12
N GLY A 82 -24.78 6.56 0.17
CA GLY A 82 -25.53 6.95 1.37
C GLY A 82 -24.66 7.03 2.61
N MET A 83 -23.33 7.17 2.47
CA MET A 83 -22.46 7.31 3.63
C MET A 83 -22.77 8.61 4.40
N PRO A 84 -22.70 8.58 5.74
CA PRO A 84 -22.98 9.75 6.57
C PRO A 84 -22.12 10.97 6.21
N ALA A 85 -22.68 12.18 6.31
CA ALA A 85 -21.99 13.41 5.92
C ALA A 85 -20.72 13.68 6.73
N ASP A 86 -20.70 13.29 8.01
CA ASP A 86 -19.54 13.35 8.89
C ASP A 86 -18.41 12.40 8.43
N TYR A 87 -18.77 11.22 7.91
CA TYR A 87 -17.80 10.31 7.32
C TYR A 87 -17.20 10.89 6.03
N VAL A 88 -18.04 11.41 5.12
CA VAL A 88 -17.58 12.03 3.86
C VAL A 88 -16.65 13.21 4.14
N ALA A 89 -17.00 14.06 5.10
CA ALA A 89 -16.16 15.19 5.53
C ALA A 89 -14.81 14.73 6.12
N ALA A 90 -14.80 13.63 6.91
CA ALA A 90 -13.57 13.07 7.44
C ALA A 90 -12.65 12.55 6.31
N VAL A 91 -13.22 11.85 5.33
CA VAL A 91 -12.50 11.35 4.15
C VAL A 91 -11.95 12.49 3.28
N GLU A 92 -12.71 13.57 3.12
CA GLU A 92 -12.26 14.77 2.41
C GLU A 92 -11.06 15.43 3.12
N ALA A 93 -11.08 15.51 4.46
CA ALA A 93 -9.99 16.03 5.26
C ALA A 93 -8.75 15.11 5.23
N LEU A 94 -8.98 13.79 5.27
CA LEU A 94 -7.95 12.75 5.15
C LEU A 94 -7.25 12.78 3.79
N SER A 95 -7.95 13.18 2.72
CA SER A 95 -7.39 13.33 1.37
C SER A 95 -6.75 14.72 1.15
N SER A 96 -6.13 15.29 2.18
CA SER A 96 -5.34 16.52 2.09
C SER A 96 -3.89 16.23 1.66
N ASN A 97 -3.19 17.24 1.16
CA ASN A 97 -1.78 17.12 0.75
C ASN A 97 -0.86 16.78 1.94
N ALA A 98 -1.20 17.23 3.15
CA ALA A 98 -0.45 16.89 4.35
C ALA A 98 -0.53 15.39 4.65
N MET A 99 -1.73 14.81 4.54
CA MET A 99 -1.92 13.37 4.74
C MET A 99 -1.31 12.52 3.62
N LEU A 100 -1.19 13.07 2.40
CA LEU A 100 -0.43 12.42 1.33
C LEU A 100 1.06 12.26 1.70
N ILE A 101 1.65 13.27 2.34
CA ILE A 101 3.03 13.17 2.84
C ILE A 101 3.12 12.10 3.92
N VAL A 102 2.18 12.09 4.87
CA VAL A 102 2.12 11.08 5.94
C VAL A 102 2.02 9.67 5.36
N LEU A 103 1.22 9.47 4.30
CA LEU A 103 1.05 8.20 3.62
C LEU A 103 2.38 7.60 3.12
N PHE A 104 3.30 8.42 2.62
CA PHE A 104 4.62 7.94 2.18
C PHE A 104 5.64 7.86 3.32
N VAL A 105 5.61 8.80 4.26
CA VAL A 105 6.60 8.90 5.34
C VAL A 105 6.39 7.82 6.41
N ALA A 106 5.14 7.52 6.76
CA ALA A 106 4.83 6.57 7.82
C ALA A 106 5.34 5.14 7.53
N PRO A 107 5.17 4.56 6.33
CA PRO A 107 5.75 3.25 6.00
C PRO A 107 7.28 3.24 6.03
N ILE A 108 7.95 4.35 5.70
CA ILE A 108 9.41 4.45 5.75
C ILE A 108 9.88 4.40 7.21
N ILE A 109 9.31 5.24 8.06
CA ILE A 109 9.65 5.29 9.48
C ILE A 109 9.30 3.96 10.16
N GLY A 110 8.08 3.46 9.91
CA GLY A 110 7.60 2.18 10.43
C GLY A 110 8.47 1.01 9.97
N GLY A 111 8.88 0.99 8.71
CA GLY A 111 9.79 -0.02 8.15
C GLY A 111 11.15 -0.02 8.85
N ILE A 112 11.74 1.16 9.07
CA ILE A 112 13.01 1.29 9.78
C ILE A 112 12.87 0.81 11.24
N ILE A 113 11.87 1.31 11.97
CA ILE A 113 11.63 0.92 13.37
C ILE A 113 11.39 -0.59 13.48
N GLY A 114 10.54 -1.14 12.62
CA GLY A 114 10.24 -2.57 12.55
C GLY A 114 11.49 -3.41 12.30
N ALA A 115 12.39 -2.97 11.41
CA ALA A 115 13.65 -3.67 11.15
C ALA A 115 14.55 -3.74 12.41
N PHE A 116 14.63 -2.65 13.20
CA PHE A 116 15.38 -2.65 14.45
C PHE A 116 14.74 -3.51 15.54
N ILE A 117 13.41 -3.46 15.67
CA ILE A 117 12.67 -4.33 16.60
C ILE A 117 12.92 -5.80 16.26
N ALA A 118 12.77 -6.17 14.99
CA ALA A 118 13.01 -7.54 14.52
C ALA A 118 14.44 -8.00 14.82
N ARG A 119 15.45 -7.16 14.55
CA ARG A 119 16.85 -7.46 14.86
C ARG A 119 17.07 -7.72 16.35
N GLY A 120 16.52 -6.87 17.21
CA GLY A 120 16.64 -7.02 18.66
C GLY A 120 15.96 -8.30 19.16
N LEU A 121 14.74 -8.57 18.67
CA LEU A 121 13.96 -9.75 19.03
C LEU A 121 14.67 -11.04 18.60
N PHE A 122 15.14 -11.12 17.35
CA PHE A 122 15.84 -12.30 16.84
C PHE A 122 17.16 -12.52 17.53
N LYS A 123 17.97 -11.48 17.76
CA LYS A 123 19.22 -11.61 18.52
C LYS A 123 18.95 -12.19 19.91
N LYS A 124 17.92 -11.69 20.60
CA LYS A 124 17.54 -12.20 21.94
C LYS A 124 17.11 -13.68 21.90
N HIS A 125 16.35 -14.08 20.89
CA HIS A 125 15.87 -15.47 20.76
C HIS A 125 16.98 -16.43 20.34
N PHE A 126 17.82 -16.05 19.39
CA PHE A 126 18.92 -16.91 18.94
C PHE A 126 20.00 -17.10 20.01
N VAL A 127 20.31 -16.06 20.80
CA VAL A 127 21.22 -16.18 21.97
C VAL A 127 20.62 -17.10 23.02
N LYS A 128 19.31 -16.99 23.30
CA LYS A 128 18.62 -17.92 24.21
C LYS A 128 18.62 -19.36 23.70
N ALA A 129 18.62 -19.56 22.39
CA ALA A 129 18.61 -20.88 21.75
C ALA A 129 20.01 -21.47 21.54
N GLY A 130 21.08 -20.75 21.88
CA GLY A 130 22.47 -21.20 21.69
C GLY A 130 22.91 -21.29 20.22
N ILE A 131 22.20 -20.59 19.32
CA ILE A 131 22.48 -20.59 17.87
C ILE A 131 23.53 -19.50 17.51
N VAL A 132 23.62 -18.43 18.31
CA VAL A 132 24.66 -17.37 18.28
C VAL A 132 25.02 -16.92 19.68
#